data_AF-A0A443SW32-F1
#
_entry.id   AF-A0A443SW32-F1
#
_cell.length_a   1.000
_cell.length_b   1.000
_cell.length_c   1.000
_cell.angle_alpha   90.00
_cell.angle_beta   90.00
_cell.angle_gamma   90.00
#
_symmetry.space_group_name_H-M   'P 1'
#
loop_
_entity.id
_entity.type
_entity.pdbx_description
1 polymer ?
#
loop_
_entity_poly.entity_id
_entity_poly.type
_entity_poly.pdbx_seq_one_letter_code
_entity_poly.pdbx_strand_id
1 'polypeptide(L)'
;MQAENKNEAAPEASELNEFNPSFIEHRLKLWEKFKERYEQDLKAKQSATEKITVETVDKNGAPKSIDGQSWITTPMDIAKQVLHKQWCDSLVIAKVNGVLWDLNRPLEGNCSLELLKFDEQEGQQVFWHSSAHILGEAMERLYGGHLCYGPPIDNGFYYDVFMCDASGQVPAANKPETGDLINGCVHSTVSQSHFPKIESVMKSICDEKQPFERLELSKDELLQLFDYNKFKVRILKEKVTDDRTTVYRCGTLIDLCRGPHVLHTGHVKAFKVTKASSSYWEGKA
;
A
#
# COMPACT_ATOMS: atom_id res chain seq x y z
N MET A 1 29.89 -32.28 -12.70
CA MET A 1 28.63 -31.98 -12.00
C MET A 1 28.31 -30.51 -12.24
N GLN A 2 27.56 -30.23 -13.30
CA GLN A 2 27.00 -28.90 -13.54
C GLN A 2 25.70 -28.81 -12.74
N ALA A 3 25.59 -27.82 -11.86
CA ALA A 3 24.35 -27.50 -11.17
C ALA A 3 23.45 -26.75 -12.17
N GLU A 4 22.36 -27.39 -12.57
CA GLU A 4 21.30 -26.75 -13.34
C GLU A 4 20.62 -25.69 -12.48
N ASN A 5 20.78 -24.43 -12.90
CA ASN A 5 20.09 -23.29 -12.32
C ASN A 5 18.65 -23.31 -12.87
N LYS A 6 17.71 -23.92 -12.13
CA LYS A 6 16.28 -23.80 -12.43
C LYS A 6 15.81 -22.40 -12.06
N ASN A 7 15.84 -21.52 -13.06
CA ASN A 7 15.16 -20.24 -13.03
C ASN A 7 13.67 -20.54 -13.32
N GLU A 8 12.87 -20.80 -12.28
CA GLU A 8 11.42 -20.86 -12.45
C GLU A 8 10.91 -19.46 -12.78
N ALA A 9 10.42 -19.29 -14.00
CA ALA A 9 9.76 -18.06 -14.44
C ALA A 9 8.54 -17.79 -13.54
N ALA A 10 8.30 -16.51 -13.22
CA ALA A 10 7.07 -16.12 -12.54
C ALA A 10 5.87 -16.57 -13.40
N PRO A 11 4.82 -17.17 -12.80
CA PRO A 11 3.65 -17.60 -13.55
C PRO A 11 3.00 -16.41 -14.25
N GLU A 12 2.59 -16.59 -15.51
CA GLU A 12 1.86 -15.55 -16.25
C GLU A 12 0.53 -15.22 -15.55
N ALA A 13 0.09 -13.96 -15.63
CA ALA A 13 -1.15 -13.49 -14.97
C ALA A 13 -2.40 -14.32 -15.32
N SER A 14 -2.40 -15.01 -16.47
CA SER A 14 -3.47 -15.91 -16.92
C SER A 14 -3.53 -17.24 -16.14
N GLU A 15 -2.43 -17.70 -15.54
CA GLU A 15 -2.36 -18.94 -14.74
C GLU A 15 -2.75 -18.72 -13.27
N LEU A 16 -2.83 -17.45 -12.83
CA LEU A 16 -3.14 -17.12 -11.45
C LEU A 16 -4.63 -17.18 -11.12
N ASN A 17 -5.51 -17.28 -12.13
CA ASN A 17 -6.95 -17.46 -11.97
C ASN A 17 -7.52 -16.37 -11.03
N GLU A 18 -7.31 -15.10 -11.38
CA GLU A 18 -7.65 -13.94 -10.55
C GLU A 18 -9.16 -13.62 -10.57
N PHE A 19 -9.71 -13.35 -9.39
CA PHE A 19 -11.05 -12.83 -9.18
C PHE A 19 -11.08 -11.33 -9.51
N ASN A 20 -12.06 -10.88 -10.29
CA ASN A 20 -12.22 -9.48 -10.66
C ASN A 20 -13.56 -8.92 -10.16
N PRO A 21 -13.66 -8.51 -8.89
CA PRO A 21 -14.86 -7.88 -8.36
C PRO A 21 -15.23 -6.63 -9.15
N SER A 22 -16.53 -6.43 -9.37
CA SER A 22 -17.05 -5.24 -10.06
C SER A 22 -16.68 -3.92 -9.37
N PHE A 23 -16.44 -3.94 -8.05
CA PHE A 23 -16.02 -2.75 -7.31
C PHE A 23 -14.63 -2.25 -7.73
N ILE A 24 -13.75 -3.11 -8.28
CA ILE A 24 -12.40 -2.72 -8.71
C ILE A 24 -12.48 -1.71 -9.87
N GLU A 25 -13.27 -2.02 -10.89
CA GLU A 25 -13.44 -1.11 -12.03
C GLU A 25 -14.06 0.22 -11.60
N HIS A 26 -15.09 0.17 -10.75
CA HIS A 26 -15.75 1.37 -10.25
C HIS A 26 -14.80 2.29 -9.46
N ARG A 27 -14.06 1.75 -8.48
CA ARG A 27 -13.14 2.55 -7.67
C ARG A 27 -11.98 3.10 -8.49
N LEU A 28 -11.47 2.38 -9.48
CA LEU A 28 -10.40 2.86 -10.36
C LEU A 28 -10.89 4.02 -11.23
N LYS A 29 -12.13 3.97 -11.72
CA LYS A 29 -12.72 5.11 -12.44
C LYS A 29 -12.85 6.35 -11.56
N LEU A 30 -13.24 6.18 -10.29
CA LEU A 30 -13.27 7.28 -9.32
C LEU A 30 -11.86 7.81 -9.01
N TRP A 31 -10.88 6.91 -8.87
CA TRP A 31 -9.48 7.27 -8.68
C TRP A 31 -8.96 8.19 -9.77
N GLU A 32 -9.13 7.82 -11.05
CA GLU A 32 -8.65 8.65 -12.17
C GLU A 32 -9.27 10.05 -12.14
N LYS A 33 -10.57 10.14 -11.86
CA LYS A 33 -11.26 11.45 -11.69
C LYS A 33 -10.65 12.27 -10.56
N PHE A 34 -10.39 11.66 -9.40
CA PHE A 34 -9.83 12.39 -8.25
C PHE A 34 -8.36 12.73 -8.44
N LYS A 35 -7.60 11.86 -9.11
CA LYS A 35 -6.20 12.06 -9.45
C LYS A 35 -6.03 13.22 -10.43
N GLU A 36 -6.87 13.33 -11.45
CA GLU A 36 -6.84 14.45 -12.39
C GLU A 36 -6.97 15.80 -11.68
N ARG A 37 -7.92 15.94 -10.75
CA ARG A 37 -8.04 17.16 -9.92
C ARG A 37 -6.78 17.38 -9.08
N TYR A 38 -6.29 16.36 -8.39
CA TYR A 38 -5.09 16.49 -7.56
C TYR A 38 -3.87 16.96 -8.37
N GLU A 39 -3.71 16.46 -9.59
CA GLU A 39 -2.64 16.88 -10.49
C GLU A 39 -2.81 18.34 -10.95
N GLN A 40 -4.04 18.81 -11.16
CA GLN A 40 -4.31 20.22 -11.45
C GLN A 40 -3.93 21.11 -10.25
N ASP A 41 -4.32 20.72 -9.03
CA ASP A 41 -3.97 21.44 -7.80
C ASP A 41 -2.45 21.46 -7.58
N LEU A 42 -1.77 20.33 -7.82
CA LEU A 42 -0.31 20.23 -7.73
C LEU A 42 0.38 21.11 -8.77
N LYS A 43 -0.07 21.11 -10.03
CA LYS A 43 0.45 21.99 -11.08
C LYS A 43 0.29 23.47 -10.72
N ALA A 44 -0.84 23.86 -10.13
CA ALA A 44 -1.04 25.22 -9.65
C ALA A 44 -0.02 25.59 -8.57
N LYS A 45 0.20 24.72 -7.58
CA LYS A 45 1.23 24.92 -6.54
C LYS A 45 2.65 24.98 -7.11
N GLN A 46 2.98 24.10 -8.06
CA GLN A 46 4.28 24.09 -8.74
C GLN A 46 4.54 25.37 -9.54
N SER A 47 3.50 25.95 -10.16
CA SER A 47 3.62 27.23 -10.85
C SER A 47 3.94 28.42 -9.92
N ALA A 48 3.58 28.29 -8.65
CA ALA A 48 3.86 29.25 -7.58
C ALA A 48 5.02 28.78 -6.68
N THR A 49 5.94 27.96 -7.20
CA THR A 49 7.07 27.45 -6.42
C THR A 49 7.98 28.58 -5.90
N GLU A 50 8.48 28.37 -4.69
CA GLU A 50 9.50 29.19 -4.05
C GLU A 50 10.81 28.41 -3.91
N LYS A 51 11.92 29.12 -3.75
CA LYS A 51 13.20 28.48 -3.38
C LYS A 51 13.12 28.03 -1.93
N ILE A 52 13.57 26.82 -1.67
CA ILE A 52 13.62 26.25 -0.33
C ILE A 52 15.02 25.77 0.00
N THR A 53 15.33 25.70 1.29
CA THR A 53 16.56 25.12 1.83
C THR A 53 16.21 23.86 2.62
N VAL A 54 16.89 22.76 2.29
CA VAL A 54 16.71 21.46 2.93
C VAL A 54 17.97 21.12 3.72
N GLU A 55 17.81 21.06 5.04
CA GLU A 55 18.87 20.66 5.97
C GLU A 55 18.86 19.14 6.14
N THR A 56 19.97 18.47 5.85
CA THR A 56 20.10 17.02 5.92
C THR A 56 21.53 16.62 6.29
N VAL A 57 21.85 15.33 6.20
CA VAL A 57 23.21 14.81 6.40
C VAL A 57 23.68 14.08 5.15
N ASP A 58 24.99 14.11 4.89
CA ASP A 58 25.59 13.26 3.87
C ASP A 58 25.75 11.81 4.35
N LYS A 59 26.30 10.97 3.46
CA LYS A 59 26.59 9.56 3.75
C LYS A 59 27.44 9.28 5.00
N ASN A 60 28.21 10.27 5.48
CA ASN A 60 29.07 10.16 6.65
C ASN A 60 28.44 10.78 7.90
N GLY A 61 27.19 11.27 7.81
CA GLY A 61 26.52 11.99 8.88
C GLY A 61 26.93 13.46 8.99
N ALA A 62 27.69 14.00 8.05
CA ALA A 62 28.08 15.42 8.09
C ALA A 62 26.90 16.30 7.64
N PRO A 63 26.57 17.39 8.35
CA PRO A 63 25.48 18.29 7.96
C PRO A 63 25.65 18.86 6.54
N LYS A 64 24.54 18.95 5.81
CA LYS A 64 24.42 19.51 4.46
C LYS A 64 23.18 20.38 4.36
N SER A 65 23.33 21.49 3.67
CA SER A 65 22.25 22.39 3.28
C SER A 65 22.14 22.35 1.77
N ILE A 66 20.97 21.94 1.25
CA ILE A 66 20.73 21.72 -0.18
C ILE A 66 19.60 22.63 -0.64
N ASP A 67 19.83 23.35 -1.74
CA ASP A 67 18.79 24.18 -2.36
C ASP A 67 17.77 23.30 -3.12
N GLY A 68 16.50 23.69 -3.01
CA GLY A 68 15.39 23.03 -3.70
C GLY A 68 14.30 24.02 -4.11
N GLN A 69 13.21 23.46 -4.62
CA GLN A 69 12.01 24.18 -5.03
C GLN A 69 10.78 23.56 -4.36
N SER A 70 9.97 24.39 -3.69
CA SER A 70 8.74 23.94 -3.04
C SER A 70 7.78 23.30 -4.05
N TRP A 71 7.06 22.25 -3.68
CA TRP A 71 6.12 21.52 -4.52
C TRP A 71 6.72 20.84 -5.76
N ILE A 72 8.05 20.92 -5.96
CA ILE A 72 8.80 20.28 -7.05
C ILE A 72 9.83 19.29 -6.49
N THR A 73 10.76 19.75 -5.66
CA THR A 73 11.84 18.91 -5.12
C THR A 73 11.29 17.88 -4.13
N THR A 74 11.69 16.63 -4.28
CA THR A 74 11.30 15.52 -3.40
C THR A 74 12.44 15.08 -2.46
N PRO A 75 12.15 14.38 -1.35
CA PRO A 75 13.19 13.73 -0.54
C PRO A 75 14.13 12.84 -1.36
N MET A 76 13.60 12.11 -2.34
CA MET A 76 14.39 11.25 -3.23
C MET A 76 15.36 12.06 -4.10
N ASP A 77 14.99 13.26 -4.54
CA ASP A 77 15.89 14.14 -5.31
C ASP A 77 17.04 14.66 -4.44
N ILE A 78 16.78 14.96 -3.17
CA ILE A 78 17.82 15.33 -2.20
C ILE A 78 18.73 14.12 -1.91
N ALA A 79 18.13 12.94 -1.69
CA ALA A 79 18.88 11.71 -1.42
C ALA A 79 19.90 11.39 -2.52
N LYS A 80 19.51 11.53 -3.80
CA LYS A 80 20.40 11.32 -4.95
C LYS A 80 21.59 12.29 -5.00
N GLN A 81 21.49 13.45 -4.36
CA GLN A 81 22.58 14.44 -4.31
C GLN A 81 23.55 14.17 -3.17
N VAL A 82 23.08 13.63 -2.04
CA VAL A 82 23.87 13.48 -0.81
C VAL A 82 24.32 12.04 -0.52
N LEU A 83 23.68 11.05 -1.12
CA LEU A 83 23.95 9.62 -0.94
C LEU A 83 24.51 8.96 -2.20
N HIS A 84 25.14 7.80 -2.01
CA HIS A 84 25.47 6.90 -3.10
C HIS A 84 24.21 6.24 -3.68
N LYS A 85 24.24 5.92 -4.98
CA LYS A 85 23.12 5.29 -5.69
C LYS A 85 22.59 4.04 -4.98
N GLN A 86 23.47 3.14 -4.55
CA GLN A 86 23.09 1.89 -3.88
C GLN A 86 22.35 2.12 -2.56
N TRP A 87 22.58 3.25 -1.90
CA TRP A 87 21.89 3.58 -0.66
C TRP A 87 20.52 4.19 -0.94
N CYS A 88 20.36 4.91 -2.05
CA CYS A 88 19.06 5.41 -2.49
C CYS A 88 18.10 4.23 -2.75
N ASP A 89 18.61 3.14 -3.31
CA ASP A 89 17.85 1.90 -3.57
C ASP A 89 17.43 1.15 -2.30
N SER A 90 18.02 1.47 -1.14
CA SER A 90 17.67 0.85 0.15
C SER A 90 16.89 1.78 1.08
N LEU A 91 16.54 2.99 0.63
CA LEU A 91 15.68 3.90 1.41
C LEU A 91 14.27 3.35 1.49
N VAL A 92 13.69 3.48 2.67
CA VAL A 92 12.31 3.06 2.95
C VAL A 92 11.39 4.27 2.94
N ILE A 93 11.78 5.31 3.68
CA ILE A 93 10.94 6.50 3.87
C ILE A 93 11.79 7.73 4.23
N ALA A 94 11.20 8.93 4.20
CA ALA A 94 11.80 10.14 4.74
C ALA A 94 11.07 10.64 5.99
N LYS A 95 11.74 11.49 6.77
CA LYS A 95 11.10 12.40 7.73
C LYS A 95 11.40 13.83 7.36
N VAL A 96 10.35 14.63 7.27
CA VAL A 96 10.41 16.06 6.98
C VAL A 96 9.92 16.80 8.23
N ASN A 97 10.79 17.60 8.85
CA ASN A 97 10.51 18.27 10.13
C ASN A 97 10.02 17.30 11.23
N GLY A 98 10.63 16.11 11.28
CA GLY A 98 10.30 15.06 12.24
C GLY A 98 9.04 14.24 11.90
N VAL A 99 8.33 14.53 10.80
CA VAL A 99 7.11 13.82 10.38
C VAL A 99 7.41 12.90 9.19
N LEU A 100 6.91 11.66 9.23
CA LEU A 100 7.08 10.70 8.14
C LEU A 100 6.49 11.23 6.81
N TRP A 101 7.24 11.02 5.72
CA TRP A 101 6.98 11.64 4.43
C TRP A 101 7.39 10.72 3.28
N ASP A 102 6.50 10.53 2.28
CA ASP A 102 6.80 9.68 1.12
C ASP A 102 8.02 10.22 0.36
N LEU A 103 8.91 9.34 -0.06
CA LEU A 103 10.16 9.73 -0.72
C LEU A 103 9.96 10.53 -2.02
N ASN A 104 8.83 10.33 -2.71
CA ASN A 104 8.45 11.05 -3.92
C ASN A 104 7.42 12.17 -3.68
N ARG A 105 7.01 12.44 -2.43
CA ARG A 105 6.10 13.56 -2.14
C ARG A 105 6.90 14.86 -2.14
N PRO A 106 6.52 15.88 -2.93
CA PRO A 106 7.25 17.14 -2.98
C PRO A 106 7.31 17.85 -1.62
N LEU A 107 8.43 18.50 -1.34
CA LEU A 107 8.65 19.30 -0.13
C LEU A 107 7.91 20.62 -0.24
N GLU A 108 7.27 21.08 0.84
CA GLU A 108 6.36 22.23 0.77
C GLU A 108 7.04 23.56 1.15
N GLY A 109 8.23 23.51 1.75
CA GLY A 109 8.94 24.68 2.29
C GLY A 109 10.33 24.30 2.80
N ASN A 110 10.99 25.24 3.49
CA ASN A 110 12.23 24.95 4.21
C ASN A 110 12.00 23.83 5.25
N CYS A 111 12.92 22.89 5.33
CA CYS A 111 12.75 21.75 6.24
C CYS A 111 14.05 21.08 6.64
N SER A 112 14.01 20.37 7.77
CA SER A 112 14.95 19.29 8.03
C SER A 112 14.49 18.00 7.36
N LEU A 113 15.44 17.23 6.80
CA LEU A 113 15.21 15.98 6.12
C LEU A 113 16.09 14.88 6.70
N GLU A 114 15.44 13.82 7.19
CA GLU A 114 16.08 12.56 7.57
C GLU A 114 15.64 11.46 6.59
N LEU A 115 16.57 10.60 6.20
CA LEU A 115 16.34 9.50 5.27
C LEU A 115 16.47 8.18 6.02
N LEU A 116 15.40 7.40 6.07
CA LEU A 116 15.33 6.18 6.86
C LEU A 116 15.44 4.94 5.96
N LYS A 117 16.19 3.96 6.43
CA LYS A 117 16.27 2.61 5.85
C LYS A 117 15.37 1.67 6.67
N PHE A 118 15.56 0.38 6.49
CA PHE A 118 14.81 -0.65 7.22
C PHE A 118 15.35 -0.89 8.64
N ASP A 119 16.59 -0.48 8.94
CA ASP A 119 17.20 -0.77 10.24
C ASP A 119 16.63 0.13 11.36
N GLU A 120 15.96 1.21 10.97
CA GLU A 120 15.27 2.14 11.84
C GLU A 120 13.82 1.70 12.11
N GLN A 121 13.37 1.84 13.36
CA GLN A 121 12.05 1.39 13.81
C GLN A 121 10.89 1.94 12.96
N GLU A 122 10.88 3.24 12.66
CA GLU A 122 9.86 3.86 11.82
C GLU A 122 9.90 3.35 10.37
N GLY A 123 11.10 3.04 9.87
CA GLY A 123 11.28 2.39 8.57
C GLY A 123 10.65 0.99 8.55
N GLN A 124 10.88 0.17 9.59
CA GLN A 124 10.24 -1.14 9.70
C GLN A 124 8.72 -1.04 9.71
N GLN A 125 8.15 -0.09 10.46
CA GLN A 125 6.71 0.12 10.52
C GLN A 125 6.11 0.47 9.15
N VAL A 126 6.76 1.37 8.38
CA VAL A 126 6.33 1.72 7.01
C VAL A 126 6.47 0.55 6.05
N PHE A 127 7.55 -0.23 6.18
CA PHE A 127 7.77 -1.45 5.39
C PHE A 127 6.67 -2.47 5.64
N TRP A 128 6.33 -2.73 6.90
CA TRP A 128 5.26 -3.66 7.29
C TRP A 128 3.88 -3.18 6.86
N HIS A 129 3.61 -1.88 6.98
CA HIS A 129 2.36 -1.28 6.52
C HIS A 129 2.18 -1.43 5.00
N SER A 130 3.26 -1.23 4.23
CA SER A 130 3.26 -1.46 2.78
C SER A 130 3.10 -2.93 2.42
N SER A 131 3.68 -3.83 3.22
CA SER A 131 3.50 -5.28 3.05
C SER A 131 2.06 -5.72 3.34
N ALA A 132 1.37 -5.07 4.28
CA ALA A 132 -0.05 -5.27 4.52
C ALA A 132 -0.87 -4.93 3.28
N HIS A 133 -0.59 -3.82 2.60
CA HIS A 133 -1.29 -3.46 1.36
C HIS A 133 -1.10 -4.52 0.26
N ILE A 134 0.12 -5.06 0.10
CA ILE A 134 0.39 -6.15 -0.86
C ILE A 134 -0.43 -7.40 -0.52
N LEU A 135 -0.53 -7.77 0.76
CA LEU A 135 -1.41 -8.85 1.20
C LEU A 135 -2.88 -8.51 0.93
N GLY A 136 -3.31 -7.27 1.20
CA GLY A 136 -4.67 -6.81 0.93
C GLY A 136 -5.07 -6.96 -0.53
N GLU A 137 -4.21 -6.52 -1.46
CA GLU A 137 -4.46 -6.70 -2.90
C GLU A 137 -4.54 -8.19 -3.27
N ALA A 138 -3.63 -9.02 -2.75
CA ALA A 138 -3.67 -10.47 -2.99
C ALA A 138 -5.00 -11.08 -2.51
N MET A 139 -5.53 -10.62 -1.37
CA MET A 139 -6.80 -11.10 -0.82
C MET A 139 -8.02 -10.62 -1.63
N GLU A 140 -7.97 -9.42 -2.20
CA GLU A 140 -9.00 -8.95 -3.15
C GLU A 140 -8.97 -9.77 -4.44
N ARG A 141 -7.78 -10.01 -5.01
CA ARG A 141 -7.59 -10.79 -6.25
C ARG A 141 -7.93 -12.26 -6.09
N LEU A 142 -7.75 -12.86 -4.91
CA LEU A 142 -8.02 -14.29 -4.71
C LEU A 142 -9.45 -14.57 -4.23
N TYR A 143 -10.01 -13.68 -3.41
CA TYR A 143 -11.23 -13.98 -2.66
C TYR A 143 -12.31 -12.90 -2.75
N GLY A 144 -12.08 -11.81 -3.49
CA GLY A 144 -13.01 -10.68 -3.53
C GLY A 144 -13.25 -10.05 -2.15
N GLY A 145 -12.30 -10.20 -1.24
CA GLY A 145 -12.49 -9.86 0.16
C GLY A 145 -12.64 -8.36 0.37
N HIS A 146 -13.59 -7.96 1.22
CA HIS A 146 -13.69 -6.59 1.68
C HIS A 146 -12.66 -6.37 2.77
N LEU A 147 -11.65 -5.56 2.44
CA LEU A 147 -10.56 -5.21 3.35
C LEU A 147 -11.03 -4.35 4.50
N CYS A 148 -10.50 -4.65 5.68
CA CYS A 148 -10.87 -3.99 6.91
C CYS A 148 -9.71 -3.23 7.56
N TYR A 149 -9.01 -3.87 8.52
CA TYR A 149 -7.87 -3.33 9.25
C TYR A 149 -6.61 -4.08 8.82
N GLY A 150 -5.60 -3.34 8.38
CA GLY A 150 -4.31 -3.91 7.99
C GLY A 150 -3.11 -3.14 8.56
N PRO A 151 -2.96 -3.05 9.89
CA PRO A 151 -1.86 -2.30 10.47
C PRO A 151 -0.54 -3.09 10.44
N PRO A 152 0.61 -2.40 10.48
CA PRO A 152 1.85 -3.03 10.91
C PRO A 152 1.78 -3.43 12.39
N ILE A 153 2.61 -4.39 12.77
CA ILE A 153 2.87 -4.82 14.16
C ILE A 153 4.39 -4.94 14.36
N ASP A 154 4.84 -5.12 15.60
CA ASP A 154 6.27 -5.07 15.97
C ASP A 154 7.20 -5.91 15.07
N ASN A 155 6.73 -7.07 14.61
CA ASN A 155 7.53 -8.00 13.79
C ASN A 155 6.78 -8.50 12.55
N GLY A 156 5.96 -7.64 11.94
CA GLY A 156 5.24 -8.00 10.72
C GLY A 156 3.98 -7.19 10.52
N PHE A 157 2.97 -7.82 9.95
CA PHE A 157 1.70 -7.19 9.61
C PHE A 157 0.60 -8.25 9.60
N TYR A 158 -0.65 -7.80 9.62
CA TYR A 158 -1.81 -8.63 9.32
C TYR A 158 -2.80 -7.85 8.49
N TYR A 159 -3.80 -8.55 7.95
CA TYR A 159 -4.94 -7.90 7.33
C TYR A 159 -6.22 -8.66 7.70
N ASP A 160 -7.18 -7.97 8.31
CA ASP A 160 -8.54 -8.47 8.50
C ASP A 160 -9.31 -8.35 7.18
N VAL A 161 -9.85 -9.47 6.71
CA VAL A 161 -10.54 -9.54 5.42
C VAL A 161 -11.88 -10.22 5.60
N PHE A 162 -12.94 -9.56 5.15
CA PHE A 162 -14.26 -10.14 5.10
C PHE A 162 -14.51 -10.76 3.72
N MET A 163 -14.51 -12.08 3.66
CA MET A 163 -14.70 -12.82 2.41
C MET A 163 -16.15 -12.76 1.94
N CYS A 164 -16.35 -12.39 0.67
CA CYS A 164 -17.65 -12.28 0.01
C CYS A 164 -17.69 -13.17 -1.25
N ASP A 165 -18.89 -13.45 -1.77
CA ASP A 165 -19.05 -13.98 -3.13
C ASP A 165 -18.81 -12.90 -4.21
N ALA A 166 -18.96 -13.27 -5.48
CA ALA A 166 -18.79 -12.37 -6.64
C ALA A 166 -19.73 -11.17 -6.67
N SER A 167 -20.78 -11.16 -5.84
CA SER A 167 -21.69 -10.03 -5.68
C SER A 167 -21.35 -9.13 -4.49
N GLY A 168 -20.27 -9.42 -3.75
CA GLY A 168 -19.90 -8.68 -2.53
C GLY A 168 -20.80 -9.03 -1.34
N GLN A 169 -21.55 -10.13 -1.41
CA GLN A 169 -22.44 -10.61 -0.34
C GLN A 169 -21.82 -11.80 0.41
N VAL A 170 -22.27 -12.01 1.65
CA VAL A 170 -21.95 -13.23 2.38
C VAL A 170 -22.70 -14.38 1.70
N PRO A 171 -22.03 -15.48 1.32
CA PRO A 171 -22.73 -16.63 0.76
C PRO A 171 -23.87 -17.06 1.68
N ALA A 172 -25.08 -17.17 1.14
CA ALA A 172 -26.33 -17.32 1.89
C ALA A 172 -26.48 -18.66 2.66
N ALA A 173 -25.48 -19.54 2.65
CA ALA A 173 -25.55 -20.83 3.34
C ALA A 173 -24.20 -21.25 3.91
N ASN A 174 -24.21 -21.65 5.18
CA ASN A 174 -23.31 -22.69 5.64
C ASN A 174 -23.38 -23.88 4.67
N LYS A 175 -22.19 -24.25 4.16
CA LYS A 175 -21.76 -25.50 3.49
C LYS A 175 -21.85 -25.59 1.96
N PRO A 176 -20.74 -26.04 1.37
CA PRO A 176 -20.64 -27.38 0.80
C PRO A 176 -19.93 -28.33 1.76
N GLU A 177 -20.34 -29.60 1.78
CA GLU A 177 -19.74 -30.66 2.63
C GLU A 177 -18.40 -31.19 2.09
N THR A 178 -17.95 -30.71 0.95
CA THR A 178 -16.64 -30.99 0.38
C THR A 178 -16.07 -29.68 -0.11
N GLY A 179 -15.11 -29.14 0.65
CA GLY A 179 -14.36 -27.95 0.26
C GLY A 179 -13.66 -28.17 -1.08
N ASP A 180 -13.84 -27.20 -1.96
CA ASP A 180 -12.83 -26.59 -2.82
C ASP A 180 -13.56 -25.91 -3.96
N LEU A 181 -13.60 -24.57 -3.99
CA LEU A 181 -13.74 -23.85 -5.25
C LEU A 181 -12.95 -22.53 -5.21
N ILE A 182 -11.92 -22.49 -6.05
CA ILE A 182 -11.20 -21.29 -6.48
C ILE A 182 -11.90 -20.84 -7.77
N ASN A 183 -12.32 -19.57 -7.82
CA ASN A 183 -13.05 -18.90 -8.92
C ASN A 183 -14.57 -19.09 -9.01
N GLY A 184 -15.21 -19.24 -7.85
CA GLY A 184 -16.66 -19.10 -7.66
C GLY A 184 -17.11 -18.93 -6.21
N CYS A 185 -16.15 -18.55 -5.34
CA CYS A 185 -16.17 -18.30 -3.89
C CYS A 185 -17.27 -18.98 -3.02
N VAL A 186 -16.88 -20.03 -2.28
CA VAL A 186 -17.05 -20.09 -0.80
C VAL A 186 -15.87 -20.88 -0.17
N HIS A 187 -14.81 -20.20 0.24
CA HIS A 187 -14.08 -20.65 1.44
C HIS A 187 -14.54 -19.77 2.60
N SER A 188 -15.10 -20.38 3.64
CA SER A 188 -15.45 -19.67 4.88
C SER A 188 -14.22 -19.34 5.73
N THR A 189 -13.06 -19.94 5.43
CA THR A 189 -11.82 -19.79 6.21
C THR A 189 -10.57 -19.93 5.34
N VAL A 190 -9.56 -19.08 5.59
CA VAL A 190 -8.19 -19.28 5.10
C VAL A 190 -7.46 -20.22 6.06
N SER A 191 -6.70 -21.17 5.51
CA SER A 191 -5.89 -22.15 6.25
C SER A 191 -4.50 -22.27 5.64
N GLN A 192 -3.60 -23.01 6.31
CA GLN A 192 -2.19 -23.16 5.88
C GLN A 192 -2.04 -23.71 4.46
N SER A 193 -2.98 -24.54 3.97
CA SER A 193 -2.93 -25.07 2.60
C SER A 193 -3.05 -23.97 1.53
N HIS A 194 -3.58 -22.80 1.89
CA HIS A 194 -3.76 -21.67 0.98
C HIS A 194 -2.55 -20.73 0.93
N PHE A 195 -1.64 -20.81 1.92
CA PHE A 195 -0.52 -19.87 2.04
C PHE A 195 0.38 -19.84 0.79
N PRO A 196 0.74 -20.98 0.17
CA PRO A 196 1.58 -20.94 -1.04
C PRO A 196 0.94 -20.15 -2.18
N LYS A 197 -0.39 -20.21 -2.35
CA LYS A 197 -1.09 -19.47 -3.41
C LYS A 197 -1.16 -17.98 -3.10
N ILE A 198 -1.45 -17.61 -1.84
CA ILE A 198 -1.41 -16.20 -1.38
C ILE A 198 -0.01 -15.63 -1.57
N GLU A 199 1.03 -16.33 -1.13
CA GLU A 199 2.42 -15.93 -1.28
C GLU A 199 2.82 -15.79 -2.76
N SER A 200 2.32 -16.67 -3.63
CA SER A 200 2.56 -16.58 -5.07
C SER A 200 1.94 -15.32 -5.69
N VAL A 201 0.73 -14.91 -5.28
CA VAL A 201 0.09 -13.69 -5.77
C VAL A 201 0.77 -12.44 -5.19
N MET A 202 1.10 -12.45 -3.90
CA MET A 202 1.91 -11.38 -3.31
C MET A 202 3.24 -11.22 -4.04
N LYS A 203 3.85 -12.34 -4.47
CA LYS A 203 5.11 -12.31 -5.23
C LYS A 203 4.92 -11.67 -6.59
N SER A 204 3.84 -12.00 -7.32
CA SER A 204 3.58 -11.35 -8.63
C SER A 204 3.37 -9.84 -8.46
N ILE A 205 2.63 -9.42 -7.43
CA ILE A 205 2.43 -7.99 -7.10
C ILE A 205 3.76 -7.28 -6.81
N CYS A 206 4.69 -7.92 -6.10
CA CYS A 206 6.03 -7.38 -5.88
C CYS A 206 6.85 -7.29 -7.18
N ASP A 207 6.76 -8.32 -8.04
CA ASP A 207 7.47 -8.37 -9.32
C ASP A 207 6.95 -7.31 -10.31
N GLU A 208 5.66 -6.94 -10.23
CA GLU A 208 5.03 -5.84 -10.98
C GLU A 208 5.59 -4.45 -10.61
N LYS A 209 6.24 -4.30 -9.43
CA LYS A 209 6.80 -3.03 -8.93
C LYS A 209 5.80 -1.87 -8.99
N GLN A 210 4.57 -2.14 -8.59
CA GLN A 210 3.51 -1.14 -8.59
C GLN A 210 3.87 0.03 -7.68
N PRO A 211 3.77 1.29 -8.16
CA PRO A 211 4.05 2.46 -7.34
C PRO A 211 2.97 2.63 -6.26
N PHE A 212 3.36 3.13 -5.09
CA PHE A 212 2.41 3.64 -4.11
C PHE A 212 2.10 5.10 -4.42
N GLU A 213 0.85 5.35 -4.81
CA GLU A 213 0.37 6.68 -5.19
C GLU A 213 -0.54 7.24 -4.09
N ARG A 214 -0.24 8.45 -3.61
CA ARG A 214 -0.98 9.12 -2.54
C ARG A 214 -2.00 10.09 -3.12
N LEU A 215 -3.23 10.06 -2.62
CA LEU A 215 -4.19 11.16 -2.77
C LEU A 215 -4.76 11.57 -1.42
N GLU A 216 -5.10 12.85 -1.30
CA GLU A 216 -5.92 13.35 -0.21
C GLU A 216 -7.31 13.66 -0.74
N LEU A 217 -8.34 13.09 -0.10
CA LEU A 217 -9.72 13.17 -0.55
C LEU A 217 -10.62 13.69 0.57
N SER A 218 -11.72 14.32 0.18
CA SER A 218 -12.76 14.73 1.13
C SER A 218 -13.54 13.53 1.66
N LYS A 219 -14.18 13.68 2.82
CA LYS A 219 -15.00 12.64 3.43
C LYS A 219 -16.10 12.11 2.49
N ASP A 220 -16.75 12.99 1.73
CA ASP A 220 -17.80 12.60 0.78
C ASP A 220 -17.26 11.78 -0.40
N GLU A 221 -16.06 12.08 -0.86
CA GLU A 221 -15.40 11.34 -1.93
C GLU A 221 -14.93 9.97 -1.47
N LEU A 222 -14.45 9.89 -0.22
CA LEU A 222 -14.08 8.62 0.38
C LEU A 222 -15.30 7.73 0.59
N LEU A 223 -16.44 8.30 0.99
CA LEU A 223 -17.70 7.57 1.09
C LEU A 223 -18.19 7.06 -0.26
N GLN A 224 -17.96 7.80 -1.35
CA GLN A 224 -18.21 7.33 -2.72
C GLN A 224 -17.22 6.24 -3.14
N LEU A 225 -15.93 6.43 -2.87
CA LEU A 225 -14.85 5.52 -3.26
C LEU A 225 -14.97 4.14 -2.60
N PHE A 226 -15.44 4.11 -1.36
CA PHE A 226 -15.55 2.89 -0.55
C PHE A 226 -16.99 2.42 -0.34
N ASP A 227 -17.96 2.89 -1.12
CA ASP A 227 -19.39 2.58 -0.93
C ASP A 227 -19.70 1.07 -0.89
N TYR A 228 -18.95 0.28 -1.66
CA TYR A 228 -19.00 -1.17 -1.71
C TYR A 228 -18.53 -1.85 -0.40
N ASN A 229 -17.67 -1.18 0.37
CA ASN A 229 -17.05 -1.74 1.56
C ASN A 229 -17.64 -1.13 2.84
N LYS A 230 -18.67 -1.80 3.38
CA LYS A 230 -19.35 -1.41 4.63
C LYS A 230 -18.42 -1.14 5.82
N PHE A 231 -17.27 -1.82 5.88
CA PHE A 231 -16.31 -1.68 6.98
C PHE A 231 -15.54 -0.37 6.86
N LYS A 232 -15.05 -0.04 5.66
CA LYS A 232 -14.38 1.24 5.38
C LYS A 232 -15.34 2.41 5.52
N VAL A 233 -16.58 2.30 5.01
CA VAL A 233 -17.64 3.31 5.20
C VAL A 233 -17.89 3.58 6.68
N ARG A 234 -17.94 2.54 7.51
CA ARG A 234 -18.12 2.68 8.95
C ARG A 234 -16.92 3.36 9.61
N ILE A 235 -15.69 2.97 9.26
CA ILE A 235 -14.46 3.64 9.74
C ILE A 235 -14.47 5.14 9.39
N LEU A 236 -14.85 5.49 8.15
CA LEU A 236 -14.97 6.88 7.71
C LEU A 236 -16.00 7.66 8.53
N LYS A 237 -17.15 7.05 8.84
CA LYS A 237 -18.20 7.70 9.62
C LYS A 237 -17.82 7.87 11.09
N GLU A 238 -17.22 6.85 11.71
CA GLU A 238 -17.03 6.78 13.16
C GLU A 238 -15.65 7.27 13.64
N LYS A 239 -14.59 7.07 12.84
CA LYS A 239 -13.20 7.30 13.27
C LYS A 239 -12.50 8.44 12.53
N VAL A 240 -12.97 8.81 11.34
CA VAL A 240 -12.42 9.94 10.59
C VAL A 240 -13.20 11.20 10.95
N THR A 241 -12.61 12.01 11.83
CA THR A 241 -13.17 13.30 12.28
C THR A 241 -12.81 14.46 11.38
N ASP A 242 -11.69 14.36 10.66
CA ASP A 242 -11.20 15.39 9.76
C ASP A 242 -12.03 15.41 8.46
N ASP A 243 -12.16 16.59 7.84
CA ASP A 243 -12.91 16.75 6.57
C ASP A 243 -12.25 16.04 5.40
N ARG A 244 -10.94 15.78 5.51
CA ARG A 244 -10.09 15.16 4.50
C ARG A 244 -9.17 14.14 5.13
N THR A 245 -8.90 13.06 4.40
CA THR A 245 -7.86 12.10 4.78
C THR A 245 -7.24 11.49 3.54
N THR A 246 -6.16 10.75 3.75
CA THR A 246 -5.35 10.16 2.71
C THR A 246 -5.88 8.79 2.28
N VAL A 247 -5.68 8.47 1.01
CA VAL A 247 -5.75 7.11 0.45
C VAL A 247 -4.47 6.82 -0.33
N TYR A 248 -4.13 5.54 -0.41
CA TYR A 248 -3.02 5.08 -1.24
C TYR A 248 -3.49 4.02 -2.22
N ARG A 249 -3.01 4.15 -3.45
CA ARG A 249 -3.18 3.15 -4.50
C ARG A 249 -1.87 2.40 -4.71
N CYS A 250 -1.94 1.09 -4.84
CA CYS A 250 -0.89 0.25 -5.42
C CYS A 250 -1.57 -0.78 -6.34
N GLY A 251 -1.27 -0.70 -7.64
CA GLY A 251 -1.90 -1.57 -8.63
C GLY A 251 -3.42 -1.37 -8.71
N THR A 252 -4.16 -2.43 -8.42
CA THR A 252 -5.63 -2.42 -8.40
C THR A 252 -6.22 -2.05 -7.04
N LEU A 253 -5.42 -2.14 -5.97
CA LEU A 253 -5.83 -1.81 -4.62
C LEU A 253 -5.84 -0.29 -4.44
N ILE A 254 -6.91 0.22 -3.85
CA ILE A 254 -6.96 1.56 -3.25
C ILE A 254 -7.41 1.38 -1.81
N ASP A 255 -6.62 1.87 -0.86
CA ASP A 255 -6.88 1.66 0.55
C ASP A 255 -6.85 2.96 1.35
N LEU A 256 -7.69 3.01 2.39
CA LEU A 256 -7.78 4.11 3.34
C LEU A 256 -6.71 3.95 4.41
N CYS A 257 -5.66 4.76 4.31
CA CYS A 257 -4.60 4.82 5.31
C CYS A 257 -3.99 6.22 5.37
N ARG A 258 -3.39 6.57 6.50
CA ARG A 258 -2.68 7.86 6.63
C ARG A 258 -1.34 7.87 5.89
N GLY A 259 -0.80 6.69 5.58
CA GLY A 259 0.54 6.51 5.04
C GLY A 259 1.64 6.84 6.06
N PRO A 260 2.88 7.00 5.60
CA PRO A 260 3.31 6.82 4.20
C PRO A 260 3.58 5.34 3.86
N HIS A 261 4.01 5.11 2.61
CA HIS A 261 4.41 3.81 2.09
C HIS A 261 5.80 3.83 1.45
N VAL A 262 6.36 2.64 1.21
CA VAL A 262 7.56 2.48 0.38
C VAL A 262 7.29 2.94 -1.06
N LEU A 263 8.33 3.18 -1.84
CA LEU A 263 8.21 3.70 -3.22
C LEU A 263 7.33 2.84 -4.13
N HIS A 264 7.55 1.52 -4.09
CA HIS A 264 6.81 0.56 -4.90
C HIS A 264 6.87 -0.83 -4.27
N THR A 265 5.94 -1.71 -4.64
CA THR A 265 5.80 -3.06 -4.07
C THR A 265 7.07 -3.90 -4.13
N GLY A 266 7.85 -3.80 -5.21
CA GLY A 266 9.14 -4.50 -5.33
C GLY A 266 10.25 -4.12 -4.34
N HIS A 267 10.03 -3.15 -3.44
CA HIS A 267 10.91 -2.95 -2.28
C HIS A 267 10.74 -4.07 -1.24
N VAL A 268 9.58 -4.74 -1.22
CA VAL A 268 9.30 -5.90 -0.38
C VAL A 268 9.83 -7.15 -1.08
N LYS A 269 11.06 -7.54 -0.77
CA LYS A 269 11.78 -8.63 -1.46
C LYS A 269 11.53 -10.02 -0.88
N ALA A 270 11.13 -10.09 0.38
CA ALA A 270 10.87 -11.34 1.09
C ALA A 270 9.72 -11.15 2.07
N PHE A 271 8.84 -12.13 2.11
CA PHE A 271 7.71 -12.19 3.02
C PHE A 271 7.30 -13.65 3.23
N LYS A 272 6.54 -13.91 4.29
CA LYS A 272 5.97 -15.23 4.58
C LYS A 272 4.62 -15.05 5.25
N VAL A 273 3.61 -15.78 4.81
CA VAL A 273 2.35 -15.90 5.52
C VAL A 273 2.53 -16.97 6.60
N THR A 274 2.46 -16.55 7.86
CA THR A 274 2.79 -17.42 9.01
C THR A 274 1.56 -18.00 9.70
N LYS A 275 0.43 -17.29 9.65
CA LYS A 275 -0.78 -17.65 10.37
C LYS A 275 -2.02 -17.11 9.66
N ALA A 276 -3.11 -17.86 9.76
CA ALA A 276 -4.46 -17.38 9.53
C ALA A 276 -5.29 -17.66 10.80
N SER A 277 -6.18 -16.74 11.12
CA SER A 277 -7.12 -16.83 12.24
C SER A 277 -8.46 -16.27 11.79
N SER A 278 -9.54 -16.63 12.45
CA SER A 278 -10.76 -15.84 12.38
C SER A 278 -10.59 -14.62 13.29
N SER A 279 -11.10 -13.48 12.83
CA SER A 279 -11.34 -12.30 13.66
C SER A 279 -12.84 -11.99 13.60
N TYR A 280 -13.37 -11.49 14.70
CA TYR A 280 -14.70 -10.90 14.72
C TYR A 280 -14.54 -9.40 14.54
N TRP A 281 -15.47 -8.78 13.82
CA TRP A 281 -15.45 -7.33 13.67
C TRP A 281 -15.50 -6.67 15.05
N GLU A 282 -14.49 -5.85 15.39
CA GLU A 282 -14.29 -5.25 16.74
C GLU A 282 -14.11 -6.25 17.89
N GLY A 283 -13.77 -7.51 17.61
CA GLY A 283 -13.61 -8.54 18.64
C GLY A 283 -14.92 -8.94 19.34
N LYS A 284 -16.07 -8.57 18.78
CA LYS A 284 -17.39 -8.95 19.30
C LYS A 284 -17.83 -10.28 18.68
N ALA A 285 -17.67 -11.36 19.45
CA ALA A 285 -18.15 -12.70 19.10
C ALA A 285 -19.67 -12.78 19.07
#